data_AF-A0A371D3R0-F1
#
_entry.id   AF-A0A371D3R0-F1
#
_cell.length_a   1.000
_cell.length_b   1.000
_cell.length_c   1.000
_cell.angle_alpha   90.00
_cell.angle_beta   90.00
_cell.angle_gamma   90.00
#
_symmetry.space_group_name_H-M   'P 1'
#
loop_
_entity.id
_entity.type
_entity.pdbx_description
1 polymer ?
#
loop_
_entity_poly.entity_id
_entity_poly.type
_entity_poly.pdbx_seq_one_letter_code
_entity_poly.pdbx_strand_id
1 'polypeptide(L)'
;MEDFFLKIEFSSPMDEDVRNYPNLPLYVVTKCNCAFPHNARPDSGLYGRTCLQMITQFESKELLRLAWTAREPEAWCELGYRFLTCCNVPVPFRDLYGALHMFDALIDRDLARERYVGDRASRELRARAHSGAAEAYLRIWQTPVSDRENLETWRIGHERPWPDYEIIGHDAALIYAAKHAARSVRLGLVSRTALKVGSLFRDTFGVNETPAVRPLLDAVRGVDEAAIAEKRQREAKLANDPKTYVCAAEGCKVEGVRKGGLMACGGTCSPDLKPHYCSKECQKRDWPRHKAVCKARTSGAAPPASAGEQSVAERLRTLTLGSGRDGEVGGQWMGGIERKQGPGRMIEIRDYPGETIQLFSDTLLPTELRKAREMFRTLREAQRWEDEDGSSEDDEGSHEEEGSSDGDEESDEGAEESDEVESQS
;
A
#
# COMPACT_ATOMS: atom_id res chain seq x y z
N MET A 1 -3.66 -5.64 6.23
CA MET A 1 -3.37 -4.72 5.11
C MET A 1 -3.26 -5.57 3.86
N GLU A 2 -4.41 -6.07 3.39
CA GLU A 2 -4.49 -6.93 2.21
C GLU A 2 -3.95 -6.16 1.00
N ASP A 3 -2.97 -6.73 0.32
CA ASP A 3 -2.44 -6.18 -0.92
C ASP A 3 -3.61 -6.12 -1.92
N PHE A 4 -4.17 -4.93 -2.11
CA PHE A 4 -5.02 -4.61 -3.25
C PHE A 4 -4.20 -4.90 -4.51
N PHE A 5 -4.31 -6.13 -5.02
CA PHE A 5 -3.89 -6.49 -6.36
C PHE A 5 -4.77 -5.68 -7.30
N LEU A 6 -4.33 -4.48 -7.64
CA LEU A 6 -4.77 -3.80 -8.85
C LEU A 6 -4.61 -4.83 -9.97
N LYS A 7 -5.73 -5.36 -10.46
CA LYS A 7 -5.76 -6.23 -11.62
C LYS A 7 -5.21 -5.38 -12.77
N ILE A 8 -3.92 -5.56 -13.08
CA ILE A 8 -3.27 -4.86 -14.19
C ILE A 8 -3.80 -5.53 -15.45
N GLU A 9 -4.94 -5.06 -15.92
CA GLU A 9 -5.49 -5.47 -17.20
C GLU A 9 -4.70 -4.75 -18.30
N PHE A 10 -3.85 -5.49 -19.01
CA PHE A 10 -3.17 -5.00 -20.20
C PHE A 10 -4.23 -4.87 -21.31
N SER A 11 -4.81 -3.68 -21.45
CA SER A 11 -5.95 -3.42 -22.35
C SER A 11 -5.58 -3.29 -23.83
N SER A 12 -4.37 -3.65 -24.23
CA SER A 12 -3.96 -3.69 -25.64
C SER A 12 -4.06 -5.13 -26.14
N PRO A 13 -4.60 -5.40 -27.35
CA PRO A 13 -4.49 -6.72 -27.97
C PRO A 13 -3.00 -7.08 -28.02
N MET A 14 -2.60 -8.00 -27.16
CA MET A 14 -1.28 -8.61 -27.18
C MET A 14 -1.29 -9.56 -28.39
N ASP A 15 -0.23 -9.55 -29.19
CA ASP A 15 -0.04 -10.54 -30.25
C ASP A 15 -0.26 -11.96 -29.68
N GLU A 16 -0.94 -12.82 -30.44
CA GLU A 16 -1.27 -14.20 -30.02
C GLU A 16 -0.03 -15.05 -29.64
N ASP A 17 1.18 -14.59 -30.00
CA ASP A 17 2.45 -15.24 -29.70
C ASP A 17 3.06 -14.88 -28.32
N VAL A 18 2.41 -14.05 -27.50
CA VAL A 18 2.94 -13.67 -26.19
C VAL A 18 2.82 -14.84 -25.21
N ARG A 19 3.95 -15.49 -24.89
CA ARG A 19 4.05 -16.47 -23.79
C ARG A 19 3.41 -15.89 -22.53
N ASN A 20 2.41 -16.57 -21.99
CA ASN A 20 1.76 -16.18 -20.75
C ASN A 20 2.66 -16.52 -19.54
N TYR A 21 3.13 -15.50 -18.85
CA TYR A 21 3.89 -15.65 -17.61
C TYR A 21 2.97 -15.34 -16.41
N PRO A 22 2.46 -16.35 -15.69
CA PRO A 22 1.42 -16.15 -14.67
C PRO A 22 1.86 -15.18 -13.55
N ASN A 23 3.15 -15.15 -13.24
CA ASN A 23 3.72 -14.30 -12.19
C ASN A 23 4.27 -12.96 -12.68
N LEU A 24 4.07 -12.60 -13.96
CA LEU A 24 4.55 -11.33 -14.50
C LEU A 24 4.01 -10.10 -13.75
N PRO A 25 2.70 -10.01 -13.40
CA PRO A 25 2.21 -8.86 -12.65
C PRO A 25 2.93 -8.67 -11.31
N LEU A 26 3.14 -9.77 -10.57
CA LEU A 26 3.86 -9.75 -9.30
C LEU A 26 5.32 -9.34 -9.47
N TYR A 27 5.99 -9.85 -10.51
CA TYR A 27 7.35 -9.49 -10.87
C TYR A 27 7.49 -7.99 -11.18
N VAL A 28 6.59 -7.44 -11.99
CA VAL A 28 6.56 -6.00 -12.35
C VAL A 28 6.37 -5.14 -11.10
N VAL A 29 5.40 -5.46 -10.25
CA VAL A 29 5.13 -4.72 -9.01
C VAL A 29 6.32 -4.80 -8.05
N THR A 30 6.89 -6.00 -7.86
CA THR A 30 8.03 -6.22 -6.96
C THR A 30 9.25 -5.41 -7.42
N LYS A 31 9.58 -5.44 -8.72
CA LYS A 31 10.66 -4.60 -9.27
C LYS A 31 10.34 -3.11 -9.18
N CYS A 32 9.11 -2.67 -9.41
CA CYS A 32 8.74 -1.26 -9.21
C CYS A 32 8.98 -0.81 -7.76
N ASN A 33 8.63 -1.65 -6.79
CA ASN A 33 8.71 -1.32 -5.37
C ASN A 33 10.15 -1.36 -4.84
N CYS A 34 11.02 -2.19 -5.42
CA CYS A 34 12.39 -2.39 -4.96
C CYS A 34 13.44 -1.63 -5.78
N ALA A 35 13.24 -1.48 -7.09
CA ALA A 35 14.31 -1.04 -7.99
C ALA A 35 14.30 0.46 -8.33
N PHE A 36 13.26 1.19 -7.87
CA PHE A 36 13.05 2.61 -8.17
C PHE A 36 12.85 3.43 -6.89
N PRO A 37 13.25 4.72 -6.88
CA PRO A 37 12.89 5.63 -5.81
C PRO A 37 11.36 5.74 -5.67
N HIS A 38 10.87 5.85 -4.44
CA HIS A 38 9.44 5.91 -4.14
C HIS A 38 8.71 7.08 -4.85
N ASN A 39 9.43 8.15 -5.18
CA ASN A 39 8.93 9.35 -5.86
C ASN A 39 9.21 9.37 -7.38
N ALA A 40 9.85 8.34 -7.93
CA ALA A 40 10.23 8.25 -9.35
C ALA A 40 9.85 6.89 -9.95
N ARG A 41 8.65 6.41 -9.62
CA ARG A 41 8.14 5.12 -10.11
C ARG A 41 7.83 5.21 -11.61
N PRO A 42 8.21 4.21 -12.42
CA PRO A 42 7.82 4.18 -13.82
C PRO A 42 6.33 3.91 -13.97
N ASP A 43 5.76 4.31 -15.11
CA ASP A 43 4.41 3.90 -15.49
C ASP A 43 4.34 2.36 -15.55
N SER A 44 3.41 1.76 -14.81
CA SER A 44 3.35 0.30 -14.66
C SER A 44 3.00 -0.43 -15.95
N GLY A 45 2.23 0.20 -16.85
CA GLY A 45 1.86 -0.39 -18.13
C GLY A 45 3.04 -0.44 -19.10
N LEU A 46 3.77 0.68 -19.22
CA LEU A 46 5.00 0.76 -20.01
C LEU A 46 6.09 -0.16 -19.44
N TYR A 47 6.31 -0.11 -18.13
CA TYR A 47 7.33 -0.91 -17.48
C TYR A 47 7.01 -2.41 -17.53
N GLY A 48 5.72 -2.77 -17.45
CA GLY A 48 5.25 -4.14 -17.62
C GLY A 48 5.65 -4.73 -18.98
N ARG A 49 5.57 -3.94 -20.06
CA ARG A 49 6.04 -4.35 -21.40
C ARG A 49 7.55 -4.55 -21.45
N THR A 50 8.32 -3.65 -20.83
CA THR A 50 9.78 -3.82 -20.71
C THR A 50 10.14 -5.10 -19.96
N CYS A 51 9.47 -5.38 -18.84
CA CYS A 51 9.65 -6.61 -18.07
C CYS A 51 9.31 -7.87 -18.89
N LEU A 52 8.19 -7.86 -19.62
CA LEU A 52 7.80 -8.96 -20.50
C LEU A 52 8.87 -9.21 -21.57
N GLN A 53 9.35 -8.15 -22.23
CA GLN A 53 10.40 -8.27 -23.24
C GLN A 53 11.69 -8.85 -22.64
N MET A 54 12.12 -8.37 -21.46
CA MET A 54 13.28 -8.92 -20.77
C MET A 54 13.12 -10.39 -20.41
N ILE A 55 11.94 -10.80 -19.93
CA ILE A 55 11.68 -12.19 -19.55
C ILE A 55 11.69 -13.12 -20.77
N THR A 56 11.12 -12.66 -21.89
CA THR A 56 11.11 -13.40 -23.16
C THR A 56 12.50 -13.47 -23.81
N GLN A 57 13.27 -12.39 -23.76
CA GLN A 57 14.60 -12.34 -24.36
C GLN A 57 15.62 -13.18 -23.58
N PHE A 58 15.56 -13.16 -22.24
CA PHE A 58 16.52 -13.83 -21.38
C PHE A 58 15.83 -14.97 -20.63
N GLU A 59 15.85 -16.16 -21.21
CA GLU A 59 15.42 -17.38 -20.52
C GLU A 59 16.28 -17.62 -19.27
N SER A 60 15.70 -18.24 -18.24
CA SER A 60 16.41 -18.40 -16.98
C SER A 60 17.67 -19.24 -17.07
N LYS A 61 17.75 -20.20 -18.00
CA LYS A 61 19.00 -20.94 -18.27
C LYS A 61 20.12 -20.02 -18.76
N GLU A 62 19.80 -19.06 -19.61
CA GLU A 62 20.78 -18.10 -20.13
C GLU A 62 21.19 -17.10 -19.05
N LEU A 63 20.25 -16.64 -18.21
CA LEU A 63 20.61 -15.81 -17.04
C LEU A 63 21.50 -16.55 -16.05
N LEU A 64 21.23 -17.83 -15.77
CA LEU A 64 22.10 -18.66 -14.93
C LEU A 64 23.50 -18.76 -15.55
N ARG A 65 23.61 -18.96 -16.88
CA ARG A 65 24.90 -18.96 -17.58
C ARG A 65 25.64 -17.63 -17.42
N LEU A 66 24.96 -16.50 -17.62
CA LEU A 66 25.54 -15.16 -17.47
C LEU A 66 25.99 -14.89 -16.02
N ALA A 67 25.18 -15.28 -15.03
CA ALA A 67 25.48 -15.06 -13.63
C ALA A 67 26.63 -15.95 -13.12
N TRP A 68 26.63 -17.25 -13.41
CA TRP A 68 27.67 -18.18 -12.91
C TRP A 68 28.94 -18.16 -13.75
N THR A 69 28.82 -18.11 -15.08
CA THR A 69 29.99 -18.24 -15.97
C THR A 69 30.61 -16.88 -16.26
N ALA A 70 29.80 -15.91 -16.71
CA ALA A 70 30.29 -14.58 -17.06
C ALA A 70 30.40 -13.63 -15.85
N ARG A 71 29.86 -14.03 -14.69
CA ARG A 71 29.88 -13.26 -13.44
C ARG A 71 29.27 -11.86 -13.64
N GLU A 72 28.20 -11.77 -14.44
CA GLU A 72 27.53 -10.51 -14.77
C GLU A 72 26.62 -10.05 -13.60
N PRO A 73 26.89 -8.91 -12.95
CA PRO A 73 26.12 -8.45 -11.79
C PRO A 73 24.61 -8.28 -12.06
N GLU A 74 24.25 -7.76 -13.23
CA GLU A 74 22.86 -7.52 -13.63
C GLU A 74 22.07 -8.83 -13.70
N ALA A 75 22.70 -9.92 -14.14
CA ALA A 75 22.09 -11.23 -14.21
C ALA A 75 21.76 -11.78 -12.81
N TRP A 76 22.65 -11.59 -11.82
CA TRP A 76 22.37 -11.94 -10.42
C TRP A 76 21.19 -11.17 -9.86
N CYS A 77 21.14 -9.85 -10.09
CA CYS A 77 20.05 -9.02 -9.60
C CYS A 77 18.71 -9.41 -10.23
N GLU A 78 18.72 -9.68 -11.54
CA GLU A 78 17.54 -10.09 -12.29
C GLU A 78 17.03 -11.46 -11.83
N LEU A 79 17.91 -12.44 -11.63
CA LEU A 79 17.55 -13.74 -11.07
C LEU A 79 16.95 -13.60 -9.68
N GLY A 80 17.52 -12.76 -8.80
CA GLY A 80 16.97 -12.52 -7.47
C GLY A 80 15.50 -12.07 -7.51
N TYR A 81 15.14 -11.16 -8.41
CA TYR A 81 13.74 -10.77 -8.59
C TYR A 81 12.86 -11.89 -9.15
N ARG A 82 13.38 -12.71 -10.07
CA ARG A 82 12.62 -13.84 -10.64
C ARG A 82 12.35 -14.93 -9.61
N PHE A 83 13.32 -15.27 -8.77
CA PHE A 83 13.13 -16.19 -7.64
C PHE A 83 12.14 -15.62 -6.61
N LEU A 84 12.26 -14.34 -6.28
CA LEU A 84 11.39 -13.66 -5.32
C LEU A 84 9.90 -13.69 -5.73
N THR A 85 9.62 -13.78 -7.02
CA THR A 85 8.25 -13.77 -7.56
C THR A 85 7.85 -15.05 -8.30
N CYS A 86 8.71 -16.07 -8.35
CA CYS A 86 8.52 -17.25 -9.21
C CYS A 86 8.27 -16.93 -10.69
N CYS A 87 8.84 -15.84 -11.22
CA CYS A 87 8.57 -15.47 -12.61
C CYS A 87 9.63 -16.07 -13.52
N ASN A 88 9.21 -17.00 -14.39
CA ASN A 88 10.07 -17.71 -15.35
C ASN A 88 11.20 -18.54 -14.71
N VAL A 89 11.04 -19.02 -13.48
CA VAL A 89 12.01 -19.94 -12.83
C VAL A 89 11.47 -21.37 -12.84
N PRO A 90 12.32 -22.41 -12.98
CA PRO A 90 11.89 -23.81 -13.05
C PRO A 90 11.55 -24.39 -11.67
N VAL A 91 11.15 -23.57 -10.70
CA VAL A 91 10.77 -24.01 -9.35
C VAL A 91 9.26 -23.79 -9.16
N PRO A 92 8.53 -24.78 -8.62
CA PRO A 92 7.08 -24.70 -8.50
C PRO A 92 6.61 -23.79 -7.35
N PHE A 93 7.51 -23.39 -6.44
CA PHE A 93 7.19 -22.59 -5.25
C PHE A 93 8.10 -21.37 -5.08
N ARG A 94 7.65 -20.42 -4.24
CA ARG A 94 8.36 -19.17 -3.89
C ARG A 94 9.56 -19.44 -3.02
N ASP A 95 10.71 -19.54 -3.66
CA ASP A 95 11.99 -19.73 -2.99
C ASP A 95 12.59 -18.38 -2.55
N LEU A 96 12.14 -17.90 -1.38
CA LEU A 96 12.63 -16.63 -0.80
C LEU A 96 14.13 -16.69 -0.46
N TYR A 97 14.62 -17.86 -0.04
CA TYR A 97 16.05 -18.07 0.22
C TYR A 97 16.87 -18.17 -1.05
N GLY A 98 16.32 -18.72 -2.13
CA GLY A 98 16.91 -18.67 -3.46
C GLY A 98 17.06 -17.23 -3.95
N ALA A 99 16.04 -16.39 -3.75
CA ALA A 99 16.13 -14.96 -4.06
C ALA A 99 17.25 -14.27 -3.28
N LEU A 100 17.34 -14.53 -1.97
CA LEU A 100 18.40 -14.01 -1.10
C LEU A 100 19.78 -14.51 -1.55
N HIS A 101 19.91 -15.80 -1.87
CA HIS A 101 21.14 -16.40 -2.38
C HIS A 101 21.63 -15.70 -3.65
N MET A 102 20.71 -15.29 -4.54
CA MET A 102 21.07 -14.48 -5.71
C MET A 102 21.50 -13.06 -5.34
N PHE A 103 20.80 -12.40 -4.43
CA PHE A 103 21.14 -11.03 -4.02
C PHE A 103 22.46 -10.95 -3.24
N ASP A 104 22.80 -11.97 -2.44
CA ASP A 104 24.05 -12.03 -1.67
C ASP A 104 25.29 -11.88 -2.55
N ALA A 105 25.26 -12.43 -3.77
CA ALA A 105 26.33 -12.27 -4.75
C ALA A 105 26.69 -10.79 -5.02
N LEU A 106 25.75 -9.86 -4.81
CA LEU A 106 25.94 -8.43 -5.02
C LEU A 106 26.25 -7.64 -3.75
N ILE A 107 25.90 -8.16 -2.57
CA ILE A 107 25.83 -7.36 -1.34
C ILE A 107 26.59 -7.94 -0.14
N ASP A 108 26.92 -9.23 -0.16
CA ASP A 108 27.55 -9.91 0.97
C ASP A 108 28.70 -10.82 0.49
N ARG A 109 29.94 -10.38 0.75
CA ARG A 109 31.14 -11.10 0.31
C ARG A 109 31.32 -12.42 1.04
N ASP A 110 30.97 -12.47 2.32
CA ASP A 110 31.22 -13.61 3.18
C ASP A 110 30.21 -14.72 2.88
N LEU A 111 28.94 -14.37 2.67
CA LEU A 111 27.90 -15.31 2.26
C LEU A 111 28.06 -15.78 0.81
N ALA A 112 28.43 -14.88 -0.10
CA ALA A 112 28.54 -15.23 -1.51
C ALA A 112 29.81 -16.04 -1.84
N ARG A 113 30.87 -15.90 -1.04
CA ARG A 113 32.18 -16.54 -1.28
C ARG A 113 32.64 -16.26 -2.72
N GLU A 114 32.93 -17.31 -3.48
CA GLU A 114 33.36 -17.23 -4.88
C GLU A 114 32.30 -16.65 -5.83
N ARG A 115 31.04 -16.52 -5.40
CA ARG A 115 29.96 -15.89 -6.18
C ARG A 115 29.92 -14.37 -6.05
N TYR A 116 30.72 -13.80 -5.16
CA TYR A 116 30.71 -12.37 -4.96
C TYR A 116 31.15 -11.61 -6.21
N VAL A 117 30.27 -10.72 -6.69
CA VAL A 117 30.47 -9.81 -7.82
C VAL A 117 30.09 -8.36 -7.45
N GLY A 118 29.91 -8.08 -6.16
CA GLY A 118 29.51 -6.77 -5.66
C GLY A 118 30.56 -5.66 -5.79
N ASP A 119 31.82 -6.02 -6.09
CA ASP A 119 32.92 -5.13 -6.42
C ASP A 119 32.83 -4.60 -7.86
N ARG A 120 32.28 -5.39 -8.78
CA ARG A 120 31.98 -5.02 -10.17
C ARG A 120 30.62 -4.34 -10.32
N ALA A 121 29.70 -4.57 -9.39
CA ALA A 121 28.35 -4.04 -9.43
C ALA A 121 28.34 -2.51 -9.21
N SER A 122 27.55 -1.79 -10.01
CA SER A 122 27.34 -0.36 -9.80
C SER A 122 26.68 -0.09 -8.43
N ARG A 123 26.92 1.12 -7.89
CA ARG A 123 26.30 1.55 -6.62
C ARG A 123 24.77 1.41 -6.65
N GLU A 124 24.16 1.77 -7.78
CA GLU A 124 22.71 1.67 -7.99
C GLU A 124 22.24 0.22 -7.99
N LEU A 125 22.95 -0.67 -8.69
CA LEU A 125 22.59 -2.08 -8.76
C LEU A 125 22.65 -2.76 -7.38
N ARG A 126 23.68 -2.45 -6.57
CA ARG A 126 23.75 -2.93 -5.18
C ARG A 126 22.62 -2.36 -4.31
N ALA A 127 22.21 -1.11 -4.55
CA ALA A 127 21.08 -0.51 -3.83
C ALA A 127 19.79 -1.30 -4.13
N ARG A 128 19.55 -1.65 -5.40
CA ARG A 128 18.43 -2.49 -5.83
C ARG A 128 18.50 -3.88 -5.21
N ALA A 129 19.68 -4.51 -5.17
CA ALA A 129 19.86 -5.81 -4.55
C ALA A 129 19.57 -5.79 -3.03
N HIS A 130 20.05 -4.76 -2.31
CA HIS A 130 19.67 -4.56 -0.91
C HIS A 130 18.16 -4.36 -0.75
N SER A 131 17.50 -3.56 -1.61
CA SER A 131 16.04 -3.41 -1.53
C SER A 131 15.28 -4.70 -1.83
N GLY A 132 15.77 -5.52 -2.78
CA GLY A 132 15.18 -6.83 -3.08
C GLY A 132 15.37 -7.84 -1.94
N ALA A 133 16.55 -7.84 -1.30
CA ALA A 133 16.79 -8.64 -0.10
C ALA A 133 15.90 -8.20 1.07
N ALA A 134 15.67 -6.89 1.24
CA ALA A 134 14.75 -6.38 2.25
C ALA A 134 13.30 -6.87 2.02
N GLU A 135 12.82 -6.90 0.77
CA GLU A 135 11.52 -7.47 0.41
C GLU A 135 11.45 -8.96 0.73
N ALA A 136 12.51 -9.72 0.41
CA ALA A 136 12.56 -11.16 0.68
C ALA A 136 12.47 -11.46 2.18
N TYR A 137 13.26 -10.76 3.00
CA TYR A 137 13.20 -10.88 4.46
C TYR A 137 11.86 -10.41 5.04
N LEU A 138 11.26 -9.35 4.49
CA LEU A 138 9.93 -8.90 4.91
C LEU A 138 8.89 -10.01 4.66
N ARG A 139 8.95 -10.69 3.51
CA ARG A 139 8.05 -11.81 3.21
C ARG A 139 8.28 -13.01 4.12
N ILE A 140 9.54 -13.31 4.48
CA ILE A 140 9.86 -14.33 5.48
C ILE A 140 9.20 -13.99 6.82
N TRP A 141 9.30 -12.74 7.28
CA TRP A 141 8.63 -12.27 8.50
C TRP A 141 7.09 -12.26 8.39
N GLN A 142 6.53 -12.16 7.20
CA GLN A 142 5.08 -12.24 7.00
C GLN A 142 4.58 -13.68 6.80
N THR A 143 5.48 -14.66 6.74
CA THR A 143 5.10 -16.04 6.46
C THR A 143 4.46 -16.67 7.71
N PRO A 144 3.26 -17.26 7.59
CA PRO A 144 2.58 -17.93 8.70
C PRO A 144 3.46 -19.00 9.34
N VAL A 145 3.25 -19.27 10.63
CA VAL A 145 4.01 -20.27 11.39
C VAL A 145 3.95 -21.65 10.70
N SER A 146 2.79 -22.02 10.13
CA SER A 146 2.58 -23.28 9.41
C SER A 146 3.54 -23.51 8.25
N ASP A 147 4.00 -22.44 7.61
CA ASP A 147 4.82 -22.51 6.40
C ASP A 147 6.31 -22.37 6.69
N ARG A 148 6.70 -22.21 7.97
CA ARG A 148 8.10 -21.96 8.37
C ARG A 148 9.00 -23.18 8.21
N GLU A 149 8.47 -24.40 8.30
CA GLU A 149 9.26 -25.62 8.08
C GLU A 149 9.79 -25.69 6.63
N ASN A 150 8.97 -25.27 5.67
CA ASN A 150 9.38 -25.16 4.26
C ASN A 150 10.49 -24.12 4.08
N LEU A 151 10.34 -22.96 4.74
CA LEU A 151 11.36 -21.91 4.73
C LEU A 151 12.70 -22.41 5.28
N GLU A 152 12.68 -23.18 6.37
CA GLU A 152 13.88 -23.73 6.98
C GLU A 152 14.56 -24.77 6.07
N THR A 153 13.78 -25.62 5.42
CA THR A 153 14.28 -26.57 4.42
C THR A 153 14.98 -25.86 3.26
N TRP A 154 14.39 -24.79 2.73
CA TRP A 154 15.00 -24.02 1.65
C TRP A 154 16.24 -23.27 2.11
N ARG A 155 16.25 -22.72 3.32
CA ARG A 155 17.43 -22.07 3.89
C ARG A 155 18.63 -23.01 3.93
N ILE A 156 18.42 -24.23 4.44
CA ILE A 156 19.45 -25.28 4.51
C ILE A 156 19.93 -25.62 3.10
N GLY A 157 19.01 -25.78 2.15
CA GLY A 157 19.34 -26.08 0.75
C GLY A 157 20.19 -25.00 0.06
N HIS A 158 20.12 -23.74 0.51
CA HIS A 158 20.92 -22.63 -0.01
C HIS A 158 22.17 -22.32 0.82
N GLU A 159 22.50 -23.16 1.80
CA GLU A 159 23.67 -23.03 2.68
C GLU A 159 23.78 -21.67 3.39
N ARG A 160 22.66 -20.97 3.63
CA ARG A 160 22.71 -19.67 4.32
C ARG A 160 22.79 -19.89 5.82
N PRO A 161 23.85 -19.43 6.51
CA PRO A 161 23.97 -19.57 7.96
C PRO A 161 22.81 -18.83 8.66
N TRP A 162 22.26 -19.46 9.69
CA TRP A 162 21.30 -18.81 10.56
C TRP A 162 22.07 -17.82 11.44
N PRO A 163 21.59 -16.58 11.61
CA PRO A 163 22.06 -15.73 12.68
C PRO A 163 21.43 -16.19 14.00
N ASP A 164 22.11 -17.07 14.74
CA ASP A 164 21.75 -17.61 16.08
C ASP A 164 20.29 -17.34 16.51
N TYR A 165 19.37 -18.17 16.01
CA TYR A 165 17.91 -18.04 16.20
C TYR A 165 17.52 -18.04 17.68
N GLU A 166 18.29 -18.74 18.51
CA GLU A 166 18.02 -18.95 19.93
C GLU A 166 17.80 -17.63 20.70
N ILE A 167 18.28 -16.50 20.16
CA ILE A 167 18.19 -15.20 20.84
C ILE A 167 17.15 -14.26 20.22
N ILE A 168 16.84 -14.34 18.92
CA ILE A 168 16.13 -13.24 18.21
C ILE A 168 14.76 -13.65 17.65
N GLY A 169 14.47 -14.94 17.53
CA GLY A 169 13.14 -15.39 17.13
C GLY A 169 12.72 -14.98 15.70
N HIS A 170 11.42 -15.08 15.43
CA HIS A 170 10.80 -14.69 14.15
C HIS A 170 11.12 -13.25 13.71
N ASP A 171 11.30 -12.37 14.69
CA ASP A 171 11.58 -10.95 14.51
C ASP A 171 12.96 -10.67 13.90
N ALA A 172 13.85 -11.66 13.91
CA ALA A 172 15.12 -11.59 13.20
C ALA A 172 14.92 -11.20 11.73
N ALA A 173 13.93 -11.79 11.05
CA ALA A 173 13.67 -11.50 9.64
C ALA A 173 13.34 -10.01 9.41
N LEU A 174 12.53 -9.38 10.27
CA LEU A 174 12.24 -7.94 10.16
C LEU A 174 13.47 -7.08 10.47
N ILE A 175 14.31 -7.49 11.42
CA ILE A 175 15.59 -6.81 11.70
C ILE A 175 16.52 -6.87 10.48
N TYR A 176 16.64 -8.02 9.82
CA TYR A 176 17.43 -8.16 8.58
C TYR A 176 16.82 -7.34 7.45
N ALA A 177 15.50 -7.37 7.28
CA ALA A 177 14.82 -6.51 6.30
C ALA A 177 15.20 -5.04 6.52
N ALA A 178 15.14 -4.56 7.76
CA ALA A 178 15.48 -3.18 8.11
C ALA A 178 16.96 -2.85 7.86
N LYS A 179 17.89 -3.77 8.18
CA LYS A 179 19.32 -3.61 7.86
C LYS A 179 19.55 -3.45 6.36
N HIS A 180 18.95 -4.31 5.54
CA HIS A 180 19.07 -4.24 4.08
C HIS A 180 18.40 -2.98 3.51
N ALA A 181 17.20 -2.62 3.98
CA ALA A 181 16.53 -1.40 3.59
C ALA A 181 17.35 -0.15 3.93
N ALA A 182 17.95 -0.09 5.12
CA ALA A 182 18.84 1.01 5.52
C ALA A 182 20.09 1.10 4.62
N ARG A 183 20.67 -0.04 4.20
CA ARG A 183 21.78 -0.06 3.24
C ARG A 183 21.36 0.43 1.85
N SER A 184 20.17 0.06 1.37
CA SER A 184 19.60 0.62 0.13
C SER A 184 19.50 2.15 0.19
N VAL A 185 18.96 2.68 1.30
CA VAL A 185 18.83 4.13 1.52
C VAL A 185 20.20 4.82 1.51
N ARG A 186 21.20 4.27 2.22
CA ARG A 186 22.58 4.82 2.21
C ARG A 186 23.21 4.82 0.82
N LEU A 187 22.87 3.82 0.00
CA LEU A 187 23.34 3.74 -1.38
C LEU A 187 22.60 4.71 -2.32
N GLY A 188 21.58 5.43 -1.83
CA GLY A 188 20.86 6.48 -2.56
C GLY A 188 19.48 6.05 -3.05
N LEU A 189 19.01 4.85 -2.70
CA LEU A 189 17.72 4.32 -3.14
C LEU A 189 16.73 4.23 -1.96
N VAL A 190 15.88 5.24 -1.85
CA VAL A 190 14.70 5.24 -0.96
C VAL A 190 13.52 4.63 -1.72
N SER A 191 13.45 3.30 -1.75
CA SER A 191 12.41 2.54 -2.45
C SER A 191 11.12 2.44 -1.62
N ARG A 192 10.01 2.02 -2.22
CA ARG A 192 8.75 1.78 -1.47
C ARG A 192 8.91 0.64 -0.48
N THR A 193 9.62 -0.43 -0.86
CA THR A 193 9.94 -1.53 0.06
C THR A 193 10.73 -1.01 1.25
N ALA A 194 11.73 -0.15 1.05
CA ALA A 194 12.48 0.43 2.16
C ALA A 194 11.56 1.21 3.11
N LEU A 195 10.71 2.10 2.59
CA LEU A 195 9.75 2.84 3.43
C LEU A 195 8.79 1.91 4.17
N LYS A 196 8.22 0.88 3.49
CA LYS A 196 7.33 -0.12 4.11
C LYS A 196 8.02 -0.85 5.27
N VAL A 197 9.23 -1.34 5.05
CA VAL A 197 10.04 -2.00 6.08
C VAL A 197 10.37 -1.05 7.23
N GLY A 198 10.72 0.20 6.93
CA GLY A 198 11.04 1.20 7.94
C GLY A 198 9.86 1.56 8.83
N SER A 199 8.66 1.72 8.25
CA SER A 199 7.43 1.93 9.01
C SER A 199 7.13 0.73 9.92
N LEU A 200 7.12 -0.49 9.36
CA LEU A 200 6.86 -1.71 10.16
C LEU A 200 7.88 -1.89 11.27
N PHE A 201 9.17 -1.70 10.98
CA PHE A 201 10.22 -1.79 11.99
C PHE A 201 10.04 -0.77 13.12
N ARG A 202 9.72 0.49 12.78
CA ARG A 202 9.43 1.54 13.77
C ARG A 202 8.23 1.18 14.64
N ASP A 203 7.19 0.62 14.04
CA ASP A 203 5.95 0.30 14.74
C ASP A 203 6.13 -0.93 15.65
N THR A 204 6.96 -1.92 15.25
CA THR A 204 7.25 -3.12 16.04
C THR A 204 8.27 -2.90 17.16
N PHE A 205 9.37 -2.18 16.91
CA PHE A 205 10.48 -2.05 17.87
C PHE A 205 10.61 -0.65 18.49
N GLY A 206 9.71 0.27 18.13
CA GLY A 206 9.76 1.67 18.53
C GLY A 206 10.90 2.45 17.86
N VAL A 207 11.27 3.58 18.47
CA VAL A 207 12.30 4.52 17.96
C VAL A 207 13.69 4.19 18.52
N ASN A 208 13.94 2.94 18.94
CA ASN A 208 15.26 2.54 19.42
C ASN A 208 16.25 2.51 18.24
N GLU A 209 16.88 3.67 17.99
CA GLU A 209 17.75 3.90 16.85
C GLU A 209 19.07 3.16 17.04
N THR A 210 19.19 1.95 16.49
CA THR A 210 20.53 1.43 16.21
C THR A 210 21.15 2.30 15.09
N PRO A 211 22.44 2.65 15.16
CA PRO A 211 23.11 3.39 14.08
C PRO A 211 23.02 2.69 12.72
N ALA A 212 22.77 1.37 12.71
CA ALA A 212 22.54 0.58 11.52
C ALA A 212 21.26 0.98 10.76
N VAL A 213 20.16 1.26 11.46
CA VAL A 213 18.85 1.54 10.84
C VAL A 213 18.48 3.02 10.79
N ARG A 214 19.25 3.91 11.44
CA ARG A 214 18.97 5.36 11.44
C ARG A 214 18.66 5.97 10.06
N PRO A 215 19.44 5.71 8.98
CA PRO A 215 19.13 6.27 7.67
C PRO A 215 17.75 5.86 7.11
N LEU A 216 17.29 4.67 7.47
CA LEU A 216 15.96 4.19 7.10
C LEU A 216 14.87 4.99 7.81
N LEU A 217 15.01 5.16 9.13
CA LEU A 217 14.05 5.89 9.96
C LEU A 217 14.00 7.38 9.59
N ASP A 218 15.15 7.98 9.27
CA ASP A 218 15.22 9.34 8.71
C ASP A 218 14.42 9.47 7.41
N ALA A 219 14.56 8.49 6.50
CA ALA A 219 13.82 8.50 5.24
C ALA A 219 12.31 8.35 5.45
N VAL A 220 11.88 7.50 6.39
CA VAL A 220 10.45 7.38 6.77
C VAL A 220 9.93 8.68 7.36
N ARG A 221 10.65 9.29 8.32
CA ARG A 221 10.28 10.59 8.90
C ARG A 221 10.15 11.67 7.83
N GLY A 222 11.10 11.75 6.90
CA GLY A 222 11.05 12.74 5.82
C GLY A 222 9.83 12.59 4.91
N VAL A 223 9.41 11.36 4.63
CA VAL A 223 8.19 11.09 3.85
C VAL A 223 6.92 11.43 4.64
N ASP A 224 6.88 11.06 5.92
CA ASP A 224 5.75 11.38 6.81
C ASP A 224 5.58 12.90 6.98
N GLU A 225 6.68 13.62 7.21
CA GLU A 225 6.69 15.09 7.31
C GLU A 225 6.25 15.76 6.01
N ALA A 226 6.71 15.27 4.85
CA ALA A 226 6.28 15.78 3.55
C ALA A 226 4.78 15.55 3.32
N ALA A 227 4.25 14.39 3.70
CA ALA A 227 2.82 14.08 3.59
C ALA A 227 1.97 14.96 4.53
N ILE A 228 2.41 15.16 5.78
CA ILE A 228 1.76 16.07 6.74
C ILE A 228 1.79 17.51 6.23
N ALA A 229 2.92 17.96 5.67
CA ALA A 229 3.05 19.30 5.10
C ALA A 229 2.12 19.50 3.89
N GLU A 230 2.02 18.52 2.98
CA GLU A 230 1.08 18.57 1.86
C GLU A 230 -0.37 18.64 2.35
N LYS A 231 -0.74 17.82 3.35
CA LYS A 231 -2.07 17.83 3.95
C LYS A 231 -2.39 19.20 4.56
N ARG A 232 -1.48 19.79 5.34
CA ARG A 232 -1.64 21.13 5.92
C ARG A 232 -1.81 22.20 4.84
N GLN A 233 -1.02 22.13 3.76
CA GLN A 233 -1.17 23.05 2.64
C GLN A 233 -2.53 22.90 1.94
N ARG A 234 -3.03 21.66 1.82
CA ARG A 234 -4.36 21.39 1.27
C ARG A 234 -5.46 21.94 2.15
N GLU A 235 -5.41 21.67 3.46
CA GLU A 235 -6.37 22.18 4.45
C GLU A 235 -6.37 23.72 4.48
N ALA A 236 -5.22 24.37 4.41
CA ALA A 236 -5.14 25.83 4.31
C ALA A 236 -5.79 26.37 3.02
N LYS A 237 -5.64 25.68 1.89
CA LYS A 237 -6.33 26.04 0.62
C LYS A 237 -7.85 25.87 0.74
N LEU A 238 -8.30 24.81 1.39
CA LEU A 238 -9.72 24.55 1.66
C LEU A 238 -10.32 25.58 2.62
N ALA A 239 -9.58 25.97 3.68
CA ALA A 239 -10.01 26.99 4.62
C ALA A 239 -10.12 28.38 3.98
N ASN A 240 -9.21 28.72 3.06
CA ASN A 240 -9.22 30.00 2.36
C ASN A 240 -10.37 30.13 1.34
N ASP A 241 -10.76 29.05 0.66
CA ASP A 241 -11.84 29.07 -0.33
C ASP A 241 -12.57 27.71 -0.42
N PRO A 242 -13.44 27.38 0.55
CA PRO A 242 -14.08 26.07 0.61
C PRO A 242 -15.00 25.80 -0.60
N LYS A 243 -15.55 26.86 -1.20
CA LYS A 243 -16.51 26.77 -2.32
C LYS A 243 -15.87 26.34 -3.64
N THR A 244 -14.57 26.55 -3.81
CA THR A 244 -13.84 26.19 -5.04
C THR A 244 -13.43 24.73 -5.10
N TYR A 245 -13.26 24.09 -3.95
CA TYR A 245 -12.74 22.73 -3.87
C TYR A 245 -13.79 21.69 -3.48
N VAL A 246 -14.96 22.08 -2.97
CA VAL A 246 -16.01 21.12 -2.59
C VAL A 246 -17.18 21.17 -3.56
N CYS A 247 -17.67 20.00 -3.98
CA CYS A 247 -18.86 19.91 -4.82
C CYS A 247 -20.08 20.48 -4.08
N ALA A 248 -20.71 21.50 -4.68
CA ALA A 248 -21.84 22.22 -4.10
C ALA A 248 -23.13 21.38 -4.03
N ALA A 249 -23.22 20.27 -4.77
CA ALA A 249 -24.39 19.40 -4.71
C ALA A 249 -24.47 18.71 -3.34
N GLU A 250 -25.62 18.86 -2.68
CA GLU A 250 -25.89 18.29 -1.36
C GLU A 250 -25.64 16.78 -1.33
N GLY A 251 -25.04 16.30 -0.23
CA GLY A 251 -24.65 14.90 -0.02
C GLY A 251 -23.47 14.39 -0.88
N CYS A 252 -22.97 15.15 -1.86
CA CYS A 252 -21.90 14.67 -2.75
C CYS A 252 -20.55 14.58 -2.04
N LYS A 253 -20.09 15.68 -1.42
CA LYS A 253 -18.82 15.78 -0.68
C LYS A 253 -17.56 15.37 -1.49
N VAL A 254 -17.64 15.39 -2.83
CA VAL A 254 -16.46 15.18 -3.68
C VAL A 254 -15.64 16.46 -3.68
N GLU A 255 -14.33 16.31 -3.47
CA GLU A 255 -13.38 17.40 -3.42
C GLU A 255 -12.47 17.40 -4.66
N GLY A 256 -12.17 18.60 -5.18
CA GLY A 256 -11.16 18.80 -6.20
C GLY A 256 -9.78 18.96 -5.55
N VAL A 257 -8.76 18.30 -6.10
CA VAL A 257 -7.40 18.36 -5.52
C VAL A 257 -6.66 19.64 -5.94
N ARG A 258 -7.08 20.23 -7.06
CA ARG A 258 -6.52 21.47 -7.62
C ARG A 258 -7.66 22.43 -7.97
N LYS A 259 -7.34 23.72 -8.07
CA LYS A 259 -8.26 24.73 -8.61
C LYS A 259 -8.63 24.33 -10.05
N GLY A 260 -9.91 24.05 -10.29
CA GLY A 260 -10.39 23.49 -11.57
C GLY A 260 -10.60 21.97 -11.57
N GLY A 261 -10.39 21.28 -10.44
CA GLY A 261 -10.79 19.88 -10.28
C GLY A 261 -12.31 19.65 -10.34
N LEU A 262 -13.06 20.72 -10.18
CA LEU A 262 -14.51 20.78 -10.26
C LEU A 262 -14.93 21.79 -11.34
N MET A 263 -16.06 21.54 -11.99
CA MET A 263 -16.63 22.42 -13.00
C MET A 263 -17.42 23.54 -12.33
N ALA A 264 -17.01 24.78 -12.54
CA ALA A 264 -17.77 25.94 -12.11
C ALA A 264 -19.13 26.04 -12.84
N CYS A 265 -20.14 26.61 -12.19
CA CYS A 265 -21.39 26.95 -12.87
C CYS A 265 -21.13 27.88 -14.06
N GLY A 266 -21.66 27.52 -15.24
CA GLY A 266 -21.56 28.31 -16.46
C GLY A 266 -22.42 29.57 -16.52
N GLY A 267 -23.16 29.88 -15.44
CA GLY A 267 -24.01 31.07 -15.35
C GLY A 267 -23.26 32.37 -15.01
N THR A 268 -24.02 33.47 -14.95
CA THR A 268 -23.54 34.83 -14.66
C THR A 268 -23.56 35.18 -13.17
N CYS A 269 -23.66 34.18 -12.28
CA CYS A 269 -23.52 34.38 -10.84
C CYS A 269 -22.16 35.01 -10.47
N SER A 270 -22.15 35.80 -9.39
CA SER A 270 -20.92 36.41 -8.86
C SER A 270 -19.88 35.32 -8.56
N PRO A 271 -18.57 35.56 -8.78
CA PRO A 271 -17.51 34.61 -8.44
C PRO A 271 -17.63 34.07 -7.00
N ASP A 272 -17.97 34.92 -6.02
CA ASP A 272 -18.09 34.55 -4.60
C ASP A 272 -19.25 33.59 -4.29
N LEU A 273 -20.23 33.54 -5.20
CA LEU A 273 -21.43 32.72 -5.11
C LEU A 273 -21.49 31.67 -6.22
N LYS A 274 -20.40 31.48 -6.98
CA LYS A 274 -20.34 30.55 -8.10
C LYS A 274 -20.04 29.15 -7.57
N PRO A 275 -21.02 28.22 -7.57
CA PRO A 275 -20.78 26.87 -7.09
C PRO A 275 -19.94 26.07 -8.07
N HIS A 276 -19.25 25.07 -7.55
CA HIS A 276 -18.47 24.11 -8.33
C HIS A 276 -19.06 22.71 -8.19
N TYR A 277 -19.02 21.93 -9.26
CA TYR A 277 -19.63 20.60 -9.33
C TYR A 277 -18.65 19.57 -9.88
N CYS A 278 -18.64 18.37 -9.31
CA CYS A 278 -17.83 17.29 -9.84
C CYS A 278 -18.34 16.77 -11.19
N SER A 279 -19.66 16.91 -11.46
CA SER A 279 -20.31 16.40 -12.67
C SER A 279 -21.54 17.24 -13.06
N LYS A 280 -22.03 17.07 -14.31
CA LYS A 280 -23.23 17.78 -14.79
C LYS A 280 -24.49 17.33 -14.05
N GLU A 281 -24.52 16.08 -13.59
CA GLU A 281 -25.63 15.52 -12.81
C GLU A 281 -25.74 16.22 -11.45
N CYS A 282 -24.60 16.46 -10.78
CA CYS A 282 -24.56 17.24 -9.55
C CYS A 282 -25.04 18.68 -9.77
N GLN A 283 -24.62 19.32 -10.87
CA GLN A 283 -25.10 20.65 -11.24
C GLN A 283 -26.62 20.67 -11.45
N LYS A 284 -27.18 19.69 -12.18
CA LYS A 284 -28.64 19.57 -12.39
C LYS A 284 -29.39 19.36 -11.08
N ARG A 285 -28.86 18.53 -10.18
CA ARG A 285 -29.45 18.26 -8.86
C ARG A 285 -29.50 19.50 -7.98
N ASP A 286 -28.43 20.31 -7.99
CA ASP A 286 -28.36 21.56 -7.24
C ASP A 286 -29.09 22.74 -7.92
N TRP A 287 -29.43 22.61 -9.21
CA TRP A 287 -29.99 23.70 -10.01
C TRP A 287 -31.23 24.36 -9.41
N PRO A 288 -32.24 23.65 -8.86
CA PRO A 288 -33.42 24.30 -8.28
C PRO A 288 -33.06 25.30 -7.17
N ARG A 289 -32.08 24.96 -6.34
CA ARG A 289 -31.56 25.81 -5.25
C ARG A 289 -30.71 26.95 -5.78
N HIS A 290 -29.78 26.64 -6.70
CA HIS A 290 -28.85 27.63 -7.25
C HIS A 290 -29.49 28.64 -8.21
N LYS A 291 -30.57 28.27 -8.90
CA LYS A 291 -31.21 29.07 -9.97
C LYS A 291 -31.54 30.50 -9.56
N ALA A 292 -31.99 30.72 -8.33
CA ALA A 292 -32.33 32.05 -7.81
C ALA A 292 -31.10 32.98 -7.77
N VAL A 293 -29.96 32.45 -7.32
CA VAL A 293 -28.69 33.18 -7.25
C VAL A 293 -28.04 33.34 -8.62
N CYS A 294 -28.20 32.33 -9.49
CA CYS A 294 -27.63 32.33 -10.84
C CYS A 294 -28.20 33.42 -11.73
N LYS A 295 -29.51 33.71 -11.64
CA LYS A 295 -30.22 34.66 -12.52
C LYS A 295 -30.25 36.10 -12.02
N ALA A 296 -29.94 36.36 -10.75
CA ALA A 296 -30.16 37.66 -10.12
C ALA A 296 -29.34 38.84 -10.71
N ARG A 297 -28.29 38.56 -11.51
CA ARG A 297 -27.37 39.60 -12.00
C ARG A 297 -27.70 40.18 -13.37
N THR A 298 -28.61 39.59 -14.14
CA THR A 298 -28.95 40.12 -15.46
C THR A 298 -29.85 41.36 -15.40
N SER A 299 -30.45 41.65 -14.24
CA SER A 299 -31.48 42.69 -14.12
C SER A 299 -30.95 44.09 -13.79
N GLY A 300 -29.65 44.28 -13.51
CA GLY A 300 -29.01 45.61 -13.34
C GLY A 300 -29.54 46.53 -12.24
N ALA A 301 -30.70 46.25 -11.66
CA ALA A 301 -31.32 47.02 -10.59
C ALA A 301 -30.79 46.52 -9.26
N ALA A 302 -29.91 47.31 -8.64
CA ALA A 302 -29.56 47.14 -7.24
C ALA A 302 -30.88 47.12 -6.43
N PRO A 303 -31.16 46.05 -5.66
CA PRO A 303 -32.35 46.02 -4.83
C PRO A 303 -32.28 47.17 -3.82
N PRO A 304 -33.37 47.92 -3.61
CA PRO A 304 -33.40 48.99 -2.61
C PRO A 304 -33.11 48.40 -1.23
N ALA A 305 -32.13 48.97 -0.53
CA ALA A 305 -31.55 48.49 0.73
C ALA A 305 -32.49 48.56 1.96
N SER A 306 -33.82 48.57 1.77
CA SER A 306 -34.77 48.79 2.87
C SER A 306 -36.08 48.04 2.65
N ALA A 307 -36.13 46.75 3.03
CA ALA A 307 -37.33 46.09 3.56
C ALA A 307 -37.04 44.63 3.93
N GLY A 308 -36.80 44.39 5.22
CA GLY A 308 -37.14 43.12 5.89
C GLY A 308 -36.16 41.95 5.76
N GLU A 309 -35.21 41.87 6.69
CA GLU A 309 -34.33 40.71 6.93
C GLU A 309 -35.07 39.41 7.35
N GLN A 310 -36.40 39.42 7.48
CA GLN A 310 -37.17 38.29 8.02
C GLN A 310 -37.69 37.27 6.98
N SER A 311 -37.50 37.45 5.67
CA SER A 311 -38.18 36.59 4.66
C SER A 311 -37.29 35.53 3.98
N VAL A 312 -35.97 35.71 3.95
CA VAL A 312 -35.08 34.81 3.17
C VAL A 312 -34.71 33.55 3.95
N ALA A 313 -34.52 33.66 5.26
CA ALA A 313 -34.26 32.51 6.14
C ALA A 313 -35.50 31.59 6.25
N GLU A 314 -36.70 32.16 6.28
CA GLU A 314 -37.98 31.42 6.31
C GLU A 314 -38.20 30.65 5.00
N ARG A 315 -37.95 31.28 3.84
CA ARG A 315 -38.12 30.66 2.51
C ARG A 315 -37.06 29.58 2.20
N LEU A 316 -35.90 29.62 2.84
CA LEU A 316 -34.91 28.53 2.75
C LEU A 316 -35.32 27.30 3.57
N ARG A 317 -36.01 27.49 4.71
CA ARG A 317 -36.52 26.39 5.55
C ARG A 317 -37.69 25.64 4.92
N THR A 318 -38.50 26.30 4.09
CA THR A 318 -39.66 25.64 3.42
C THR A 318 -39.25 24.73 2.26
N LEU A 319 -38.00 24.81 1.76
CA LEU A 319 -37.52 23.98 0.65
C LEU A 319 -36.77 22.70 1.10
N THR A 320 -36.60 22.48 2.41
CA THR A 320 -35.75 21.40 2.95
C THR A 320 -36.48 20.10 3.30
N LEU A 321 -37.77 19.95 3.00
CA LEU A 321 -38.56 18.74 3.33
C LEU A 321 -39.12 17.99 2.12
N GLY A 322 -38.45 18.10 0.96
CA GLY A 322 -38.71 17.21 -0.17
C GLY A 322 -37.96 15.89 0.01
N SER A 323 -38.67 14.84 0.44
CA SER A 323 -38.22 13.44 0.36
C SER A 323 -38.01 13.06 -1.10
N GLY A 324 -36.84 13.39 -1.64
CA GLY A 324 -36.40 13.01 -2.96
C GLY A 324 -35.90 11.58 -2.88
N ARG A 325 -36.63 10.65 -3.51
CA ARG A 325 -36.14 9.31 -3.84
C ARG A 325 -34.74 9.45 -4.44
N ASP A 326 -33.74 8.97 -3.71
CA ASP A 326 -32.38 8.83 -4.21
C ASP A 326 -32.43 8.01 -5.48
N GLY A 327 -32.13 8.65 -6.62
CA GLY A 327 -32.00 7.96 -7.88
C GLY A 327 -30.90 6.92 -7.73
N GLU A 328 -31.30 5.65 -7.71
CA GLU A 328 -30.45 4.47 -7.54
C GLU A 328 -29.14 4.61 -8.31
N VAL A 329 -28.04 4.48 -7.58
CA VAL A 329 -26.68 4.38 -8.13
C VAL A 329 -26.43 2.94 -8.62
N GLY A 330 -27.46 2.28 -9.18
CA GLY A 330 -27.44 0.87 -9.62
C GLY A 330 -26.77 0.62 -10.97
N GLY A 331 -25.90 1.53 -11.43
CA GLY A 331 -25.18 1.32 -12.69
C GLY A 331 -24.06 0.29 -12.53
N GLN A 332 -23.92 -0.63 -13.48
CA GLN A 332 -22.77 -1.55 -13.58
C GLN A 332 -21.44 -0.75 -13.65
N TRP A 333 -20.34 -1.33 -13.13
CA TRP A 333 -19.00 -0.76 -13.35
C TRP A 333 -18.68 -0.82 -14.84
N MET A 334 -18.36 0.32 -15.45
CA MET A 334 -18.01 0.38 -16.86
C MET A 334 -16.55 -0.11 -17.04
N GLY A 335 -16.37 -1.44 -17.12
CA GLY A 335 -15.11 -2.05 -17.52
C GLY A 335 -14.83 -1.81 -19.01
N GLY A 336 -13.55 -1.69 -19.39
CA GLY A 336 -13.12 -1.70 -20.79
C GLY A 336 -13.09 -0.35 -21.55
N ILE A 337 -13.39 0.78 -20.91
CA ILE A 337 -13.20 2.09 -21.54
C ILE A 337 -11.80 2.61 -21.23
N GLU A 338 -11.01 2.91 -22.27
CA GLU A 338 -9.73 3.60 -22.16
C GLU A 338 -9.93 4.95 -21.46
N ARG A 339 -9.43 5.07 -20.23
CA ARG A 339 -9.65 6.25 -19.39
C ARG A 339 -8.56 7.28 -19.65
N LYS A 340 -8.97 8.44 -20.17
CA LYS A 340 -8.08 9.60 -20.23
C LYS A 340 -7.84 10.12 -18.82
N GLN A 341 -6.59 10.44 -18.50
CA GLN A 341 -6.21 11.07 -17.24
C GLN A 341 -6.97 12.39 -17.08
N GLY A 342 -7.82 12.46 -16.07
CA GLY A 342 -8.65 13.62 -15.74
C GLY A 342 -8.04 14.48 -14.64
N PRO A 343 -8.72 15.56 -14.25
CA PRO A 343 -8.30 16.32 -13.08
C PRO A 343 -8.44 15.45 -11.82
N GLY A 344 -7.39 15.41 -10.99
CA GLY A 344 -7.39 14.66 -9.74
C GLY A 344 -8.56 15.04 -8.83
N ARG A 345 -9.31 14.03 -8.40
CA ARG A 345 -10.47 14.13 -7.51
C ARG A 345 -10.22 13.32 -6.25
N MET A 346 -10.84 13.75 -5.17
CA MET A 346 -10.81 13.07 -3.89
C MET A 346 -12.21 12.87 -3.36
N ILE A 347 -12.44 11.75 -2.69
CA ILE A 347 -13.58 11.58 -1.79
C ILE A 347 -13.09 11.15 -0.42
N GLU A 348 -13.61 11.81 0.60
CA GLU A 348 -13.39 11.49 2.00
C GLU A 348 -14.50 10.53 2.45
N ILE A 349 -14.11 9.35 2.92
CA ILE A 349 -14.99 8.36 3.53
C ILE A 349 -14.77 8.46 5.04
N ARG A 350 -15.75 9.04 5.74
CA ARG A 350 -15.78 9.07 7.20
C ARG A 350 -16.63 7.89 7.66
N ASP A 351 -16.01 6.96 8.36
CA ASP A 351 -16.69 5.83 8.99
C ASP A 351 -16.05 5.55 10.36
N TYR A 352 -16.82 5.82 11.43
CA TYR A 352 -16.54 5.51 12.86
C TYR A 352 -15.20 5.99 13.46
N PRO A 353 -15.09 6.06 14.81
CA PRO A 353 -14.78 7.30 15.53
C PRO A 353 -13.32 7.74 15.36
N GLY A 354 -13.01 8.45 14.27
CA GLY A 354 -11.75 9.16 14.05
C GLY A 354 -10.95 8.74 12.82
N GLU A 355 -11.29 7.61 12.20
CA GLU A 355 -10.62 7.19 10.96
C GLU A 355 -11.28 7.82 9.74
N THR A 356 -10.44 8.22 8.79
CA THR A 356 -10.87 8.87 7.55
C THR A 356 -10.11 8.25 6.40
N ILE A 357 -10.82 7.54 5.53
CA ILE A 357 -10.22 6.97 4.31
C ILE A 357 -10.34 8.02 3.21
N GLN A 358 -9.20 8.42 2.64
CA GLN A 358 -9.17 9.30 1.47
C GLN A 358 -8.92 8.47 0.22
N LEU A 359 -9.89 8.48 -0.70
CA LEU A 359 -9.70 7.91 -2.03
C LEU A 359 -9.34 9.03 -3.00
N PHE A 360 -8.12 8.97 -3.53
CA PHE A 360 -7.65 9.85 -4.60
C PHE A 360 -7.70 9.10 -5.93
N SER A 361 -8.24 9.76 -6.97
CA SER A 361 -8.14 9.25 -8.32
C SER A 361 -8.16 10.38 -9.35
N ASP A 362 -7.30 10.27 -10.35
CA ASP A 362 -7.28 11.08 -11.57
C ASP A 362 -7.92 10.35 -12.75
N THR A 363 -8.24 9.05 -12.61
CA THR A 363 -8.86 8.24 -13.68
C THR A 363 -10.32 7.91 -13.43
N LEU A 364 -10.77 7.89 -12.16
CA LEU A 364 -12.16 7.60 -11.81
C LEU A 364 -13.07 8.81 -12.06
N LEU A 365 -14.22 8.53 -12.65
CA LEU A 365 -15.31 9.49 -12.74
C LEU A 365 -15.91 9.74 -11.35
N PRO A 366 -16.56 10.90 -11.11
CA PRO A 366 -17.15 11.20 -9.81
C PRO A 366 -18.25 10.21 -9.42
N THR A 367 -18.97 9.66 -10.40
CA THR A 367 -19.95 8.59 -10.20
C THR A 367 -19.29 7.32 -9.66
N GLU A 368 -18.10 6.97 -10.16
CA GLU A 368 -17.35 5.79 -9.73
C GLU A 368 -16.71 6.00 -8.36
N LEU A 369 -16.20 7.21 -8.05
CA LEU A 369 -15.73 7.54 -6.71
C LEU A 369 -16.86 7.45 -5.68
N ARG A 370 -18.10 7.83 -6.04
CA ARG A 370 -19.27 7.62 -5.18
C ARG A 370 -19.58 6.13 -4.99
N LYS A 371 -19.56 5.33 -6.07
CA LYS A 371 -19.75 3.88 -5.98
C LYS A 371 -18.68 3.23 -5.11
N ALA A 372 -17.41 3.63 -5.27
CA ALA A 372 -16.33 3.17 -4.43
C ALA A 372 -16.60 3.50 -2.96
N ARG A 373 -17.01 4.74 -2.64
CA ARG A 373 -17.39 5.12 -1.28
C ARG A 373 -18.51 4.24 -0.71
N GLU A 374 -19.60 4.04 -1.44
CA GLU A 374 -20.69 3.21 -0.94
C GLU A 374 -20.27 1.74 -0.82
N MET A 375 -19.47 1.22 -1.75
CA MET A 375 -18.89 -0.12 -1.67
C MET A 375 -18.01 -0.30 -0.42
N PHE A 376 -17.15 0.67 -0.11
CA PHE A 376 -16.32 0.63 1.10
C PHE A 376 -17.16 0.66 2.38
N ARG A 377 -18.26 1.41 2.40
CA ARG A 377 -19.22 1.40 3.51
C ARG A 377 -19.88 0.03 3.67
N THR A 378 -20.39 -0.54 2.58
CA THR A 378 -21.03 -1.86 2.62
C THR A 378 -20.06 -2.97 3.04
N LEU A 379 -18.82 -2.95 2.55
CA LEU A 379 -17.79 -3.91 2.96
C LEU A 379 -17.47 -3.81 4.46
N ARG A 380 -17.39 -2.59 4.99
CA ARG A 380 -17.15 -2.36 6.42
C ARG A 380 -18.36 -2.76 7.28
N GLU A 381 -19.57 -2.46 6.83
CA GLU A 381 -20.80 -2.92 7.48
C GLU A 381 -20.84 -4.44 7.53
N ALA A 382 -20.51 -5.14 6.43
CA ALA A 382 -20.45 -6.59 6.39
C ALA A 382 -19.41 -7.17 7.37
N GLN A 383 -18.20 -6.62 7.38
CA GLN A 383 -17.15 -7.06 8.31
C GLN A 383 -17.57 -6.89 9.79
N ARG A 384 -18.34 -5.84 10.09
CA ARG A 384 -18.87 -5.64 11.44
C ARG A 384 -19.86 -6.72 11.86
N TRP A 385 -20.72 -7.18 10.95
CA TRP A 385 -21.63 -8.28 11.25
C TRP A 385 -20.87 -9.57 11.56
N GLU A 386 -19.77 -9.82 10.85
CA GLU A 386 -18.89 -10.98 11.12
C GLU A 386 -18.22 -10.88 12.51
N ASP A 387 -17.77 -9.69 12.91
CA ASP A 387 -17.17 -9.46 14.23
C ASP A 387 -18.20 -9.54 15.38
N GLU A 388 -19.45 -9.11 15.15
CA GLU A 388 -20.53 -9.18 16.16
C GLU A 388 -21.08 -10.61 16.32
N ASP A 389 -21.28 -11.35 15.22
CA ASP A 389 -21.78 -12.74 15.26
C ASP A 389 -20.70 -13.74 15.73
N GLY A 390 -19.43 -13.48 15.42
CA GLY A 390 -18.31 -14.32 15.85
C GLY A 390 -17.99 -14.27 17.35
N SER A 391 -18.60 -13.33 18.10
CA SER A 391 -18.35 -13.14 19.53
C SER A 391 -19.35 -13.87 20.44
N SER A 392 -20.38 -14.54 19.90
CA SER A 392 -21.47 -15.10 20.74
C SER A 392 -21.45 -16.61 20.97
N GLU A 393 -20.55 -17.38 20.36
CA GLU A 393 -20.63 -18.86 20.40
C GLU A 393 -19.74 -19.55 21.45
N ASP A 394 -18.89 -18.83 22.20
CA ASP A 394 -17.91 -19.45 23.12
C ASP A 394 -18.22 -19.31 24.63
N ASP A 395 -19.38 -18.76 25.04
CA ASP A 395 -19.69 -18.50 26.46
C ASP A 395 -20.76 -19.44 27.07
N GLU A 396 -21.05 -20.58 26.43
CA GLU A 396 -21.93 -21.63 26.98
C GLU A 396 -21.19 -22.96 27.13
N GLY A 397 -20.23 -23.06 28.05
CA GLY A 397 -19.49 -24.32 28.20
C GLY A 397 -18.53 -24.48 29.37
N SER A 398 -18.75 -23.84 30.53
CA SER A 398 -18.03 -24.21 31.75
C SER A 398 -18.88 -24.09 33.01
N HIS A 399 -20.02 -24.80 33.00
CA HIS A 399 -20.70 -25.17 34.24
C HIS A 399 -20.09 -26.49 34.75
N GLU A 400 -19.27 -26.37 35.79
CA GLU A 400 -19.20 -27.25 36.97
C GLU A 400 -19.24 -28.77 36.75
N GLU A 401 -18.05 -29.40 36.69
CA GLU A 401 -17.84 -30.69 37.33
C GLU A 401 -16.73 -30.54 38.38
N GLU A 402 -17.14 -30.15 39.59
CA GLU A 402 -16.38 -30.39 40.81
C GLU A 402 -16.38 -31.91 41.08
N GLY A 403 -15.35 -32.60 40.59
CA GLY A 403 -15.12 -34.02 40.78
C GLY A 403 -13.82 -34.30 41.52
N SER A 404 -13.91 -34.25 42.85
CA SER A 404 -13.02 -34.86 43.84
C SER A 404 -12.13 -36.01 43.34
N SER A 405 -10.80 -35.86 43.48
CA SER A 405 -9.87 -36.99 43.49
C SER A 405 -8.71 -36.70 44.44
N ASP A 406 -8.90 -37.08 45.69
CA ASP A 406 -7.82 -37.38 46.63
C ASP A 406 -6.91 -38.46 46.03
N GLY A 407 -5.61 -38.24 46.11
CA GLY A 407 -4.59 -39.15 45.60
C GLY A 407 -3.22 -38.78 46.15
N ASP A 408 -3.00 -39.18 47.40
CA ASP A 408 -1.69 -39.35 48.03
C ASP A 408 -0.75 -40.22 47.17
N GLU A 409 0.56 -39.94 47.22
CA GLU A 409 1.72 -40.86 47.19
C GLU A 409 2.96 -40.02 46.77
N GLU A 410 3.78 -39.55 47.72
CA GLU A 410 4.96 -40.23 48.31
C GLU A 410 6.15 -40.42 47.37
N SER A 411 7.34 -40.10 47.92
CA SER A 411 8.71 -40.39 47.45
C SER A 411 9.19 -39.60 46.21
N ASP A 412 10.45 -39.16 46.10
CA ASP A 412 11.67 -39.69 46.72
C ASP A 412 12.77 -38.61 46.77
N GLU A 413 13.55 -38.65 47.83
CA GLU A 413 14.76 -37.86 48.03
C GLU A 413 15.90 -38.46 47.20
N GLY A 414 16.62 -37.63 46.44
CA GLY A 414 17.78 -38.07 45.66
C GLY A 414 18.83 -36.99 45.57
N ALA A 415 19.72 -36.98 46.55
CA ALA A 415 20.94 -36.17 46.61
C ALA A 415 22.12 -36.93 45.98
N GLU A 416 22.82 -36.33 45.03
CA GLU A 416 24.23 -36.58 44.65
C GLU A 416 24.71 -35.27 43.97
N GLU A 417 25.60 -34.41 44.49
CA GLU A 417 26.99 -34.57 44.96
C GLU A 417 27.93 -35.17 43.91
N SER A 418 28.67 -34.28 43.23
CA SER A 418 29.98 -34.44 42.58
C SER A 418 30.15 -33.30 41.55
N ASP A 419 31.32 -32.80 41.22
CA ASP A 419 32.62 -32.74 41.87
C ASP A 419 33.39 -31.64 41.11
N GLU A 420 34.34 -31.03 41.81
CA GLU A 420 35.42 -30.20 41.30
C GLU A 420 36.09 -30.81 40.06
N VAL A 421 36.32 -30.01 39.00
CA VAL A 421 37.59 -30.10 38.25
C VAL A 421 38.07 -28.70 37.90
N GLU A 422 38.95 -28.22 38.78
CA GLU A 422 39.96 -27.21 38.50
C GLU A 422 41.00 -27.80 37.54
N SER A 423 41.29 -27.14 36.42
CA SER A 423 42.60 -27.30 35.76
C SER A 423 42.98 -26.06 34.97
N GLN A 424 44.05 -25.45 35.46
CA GLN A 424 44.82 -24.36 34.88
C GLN A 424 45.65 -24.87 33.69
N SER A 425 45.85 -24.03 32.67
CA SER A 425 47.12 -23.79 31.95
C SER A 425 46.96 -22.64 30.96
#